data_AF-A0A7H8SGH5-F1
#
_entry.id   AF-A0A7H8SGH5-F1
#
_cell.length_a   1.000
_cell.length_b   1.000
_cell.length_c   1.000
_cell.angle_alpha   90.00
_cell.angle_beta   90.00
_cell.angle_gamma   90.00
#
_symmetry.space_group_name_H-M   'P 1'
#
loop_
_entity.id
_entity.type
_entity.pdbx_description
1 polymer ?
#
loop_
_entity_poly.entity_id
_entity_poly.type
_entity_poly.pdbx_seq_one_letter_code
_entity_poly.pdbx_strand_id
1 'polypeptide(L)'
;MRCKKVIVFGVSSSGIAGLDMQNRLMRVGMKYRNHHGFPQQVNPLQFADSETVIIAISLNRKHQKNIIGCSQTGKNNGASVIAITNYTEVSFNAIC
;
A
#
# COMPACT_ATOMS: atom_id res chain seq x y z
N MET A 1 13.73 -8.07 -9.75
CA MET A 1 12.62 -7.95 -8.79
C MET A 1 11.38 -8.63 -9.39
N ARG A 2 10.82 -9.68 -8.77
CA ARG A 2 9.54 -10.27 -9.20
C ARG A 2 8.55 -10.10 -8.05
N CYS A 3 7.50 -9.31 -8.26
CA CYS A 3 6.43 -9.14 -7.31
C CYS A 3 5.44 -10.30 -7.46
N LYS A 4 4.96 -10.86 -6.34
CA LYS A 4 3.88 -11.87 -6.31
C LYS A 4 2.69 -11.44 -5.48
N LYS A 5 2.90 -10.49 -4.55
CA LYS A 5 1.90 -10.01 -3.59
C LYS A 5 1.81 -8.50 -3.64
N VAL A 6 0.60 -7.97 -3.74
CA VAL A 6 0.32 -6.53 -3.70
C VAL A 6 -0.59 -6.24 -2.52
N ILE A 7 -0.19 -5.30 -1.68
CA ILE A 7 -0.97 -4.78 -0.55
C ILE A 7 -1.23 -3.31 -0.80
N VAL A 8 -2.49 -2.88 -0.75
CA VAL A 8 -2.86 -1.49 -1.03
C VAL A 8 -3.48 -0.84 0.19
N PHE A 9 -3.00 0.36 0.50
CA PHE A 9 -3.53 1.20 1.57
C PHE A 9 -4.15 2.46 0.96
N GLY A 10 -5.43 2.68 1.22
CA GLY A 10 -6.13 3.89 0.79
C GLY A 10 -7.39 4.14 1.60
N VAL A 11 -7.71 5.41 1.85
CA VAL A 11 -8.89 5.81 2.62
C VAL A 11 -9.94 6.44 1.70
N SER A 12 -11.22 6.11 1.91
CA SER A 12 -12.35 6.64 1.13
C SER A 12 -12.15 6.42 -0.39
N SER A 13 -12.26 7.44 -1.24
CA SER A 13 -12.11 7.29 -2.70
C SER A 13 -10.79 6.63 -3.12
N SER A 14 -9.70 6.87 -2.39
CA SER A 14 -8.40 6.24 -2.65
C SER A 14 -8.41 4.73 -2.45
N GLY A 15 -9.20 4.21 -1.50
CA GLY A 15 -9.34 2.75 -1.36
C GLY A 15 -10.31 2.13 -2.35
N ILE A 16 -11.29 2.89 -2.87
CA ILE A 16 -12.11 2.43 -4.01
C ILE A 16 -11.23 2.27 -5.25
N ALA A 17 -10.29 3.19 -5.51
CA ALA A 17 -9.28 3.01 -6.55
C ALA A 17 -8.44 1.73 -6.34
N GLY A 18 -8.12 1.41 -5.07
CA GLY A 18 -7.53 0.12 -4.70
C GLY A 18 -8.42 -1.08 -5.03
N LEU A 19 -9.74 -0.99 -4.92
CA LEU A 19 -10.64 -2.08 -5.35
C LEU A 19 -10.64 -2.25 -6.86
N ASP A 20 -10.61 -1.15 -7.63
CA ASP A 20 -10.49 -1.25 -9.09
C ASP A 20 -9.16 -1.91 -9.50
N MET A 21 -8.07 -1.57 -8.82
CA MET A 21 -6.76 -2.21 -9.03
C MET A 21 -6.79 -3.71 -8.69
N GLN A 22 -7.54 -4.13 -7.67
CA GLN A 22 -7.68 -5.54 -7.29
C GLN A 22 -8.12 -6.38 -8.49
N ASN A 23 -9.20 -5.96 -9.14
CA ASN A 23 -9.78 -6.68 -10.27
C ASN A 23 -8.79 -6.76 -11.44
N ARG A 24 -7.99 -5.71 -11.66
CA ARG A 24 -6.99 -5.68 -12.74
C ARG A 24 -5.80 -6.59 -12.44
N LEU A 25 -5.27 -6.55 -11.22
CA LEU A 25 -4.07 -7.28 -10.83
C LEU A 25 -4.35 -8.77 -10.59
N MET A 26 -5.53 -9.11 -10.07
CA MET A 26 -5.93 -10.52 -9.94
C MET A 26 -6.07 -11.20 -11.31
N ARG A 27 -6.50 -10.48 -12.35
CA ARG A 27 -6.59 -11.04 -13.73
C ARG A 27 -5.25 -11.45 -14.32
N VAL A 28 -4.14 -10.87 -13.84
CA VAL A 28 -2.78 -11.25 -14.25
C VAL A 28 -2.10 -12.18 -13.23
N GLY A 29 -2.87 -12.78 -12.32
CA GLY A 29 -2.40 -13.81 -11.39
C GLY A 29 -1.74 -13.28 -10.11
N MET A 30 -1.84 -11.98 -9.81
CA MET A 30 -1.24 -11.40 -8.61
C MET A 30 -2.10 -11.65 -7.37
N LYS A 31 -1.47 -11.98 -6.24
CA LYS A 31 -2.16 -12.02 -4.95
C LYS A 31 -2.36 -10.59 -4.47
N TYR A 32 -3.62 -10.17 -4.28
CA TYR A 32 -3.95 -8.79 -3.96
C TYR A 32 -4.72 -8.68 -2.64
N ARG A 33 -4.38 -7.68 -1.82
CA ARG A 33 -5.16 -7.27 -0.64
C ARG A 33 -5.35 -5.77 -0.63
N ASN A 34 -6.59 -5.33 -0.48
CA ASN A 34 -6.93 -3.92 -0.28
C ASN A 34 -7.29 -3.66 1.18
N HIS A 35 -6.74 -2.60 1.75
CA HIS A 35 -7.14 -2.08 3.05
C HIS A 35 -7.80 -0.72 2.87
N HIS A 36 -9.13 -0.76 2.84
CA HIS A 36 -9.99 0.41 2.75
C HIS A 36 -10.46 0.83 4.13
N GLY A 37 -10.10 2.04 4.55
CA GLY A 37 -10.32 2.49 5.93
C GLY A 37 -9.20 1.98 6.84
N PHE A 38 -8.70 2.85 7.72
CA PHE A 38 -7.52 2.54 8.53
C PHE A 38 -7.62 1.24 9.30
N PRO A 39 -6.56 0.43 9.36
CA PRO A 39 -6.62 -0.88 9.97
C PRO A 39 -6.22 -0.79 11.45
N GLN A 40 -7.10 -1.28 12.34
CA GLN A 40 -6.62 -1.95 13.57
C GLN A 40 -5.98 -3.32 13.25
N GLN A 41 -5.78 -3.69 11.98
CA GLN A 41 -5.28 -5.01 11.63
C GLN A 41 -3.89 -4.90 10.96
N VAL A 42 -2.88 -4.93 11.82
CA VAL A 42 -1.45 -5.07 11.52
C VAL A 42 -1.11 -6.43 10.85
N ASN A 43 -2.05 -7.37 10.85
CA ASN A 43 -1.89 -8.76 10.44
C ASN A 43 -1.40 -8.99 8.98
N PRO A 44 -1.82 -8.23 7.96
CA PRO A 44 -1.36 -8.45 6.57
C PRO A 44 0.14 -8.17 6.37
N LEU A 45 0.69 -7.23 7.15
CA LEU A 45 2.08 -6.79 7.02
C LEU A 45 3.06 -7.80 7.64
N GLN A 46 2.60 -8.68 8.52
CA GLN A 46 3.42 -9.79 9.05
C GLN A 46 3.85 -10.77 7.96
N PHE A 47 3.10 -10.83 6.85
CA PHE A 47 3.43 -11.68 5.69
C PHE A 47 4.05 -10.90 4.54
N ALA A 48 4.41 -9.64 4.76
CA ALA A 48 5.16 -8.86 3.79
C ALA A 48 6.61 -9.37 3.74
N ASP A 49 7.14 -9.49 2.54
CA ASP A 49 8.49 -9.99 2.25
C ASP A 49 9.05 -9.30 0.99
N SER A 50 10.22 -9.73 0.53
CA SER A 50 10.89 -9.20 -0.67
C SER A 50 10.12 -9.40 -1.98
N GLU A 51 9.08 -10.24 -2.01
CA GLU A 51 8.19 -10.42 -3.16
C GLU A 51 6.88 -9.62 -3.04
N THR A 52 6.78 -8.80 -1.99
CA THR A 52 5.62 -7.97 -1.69
C THR A 52 5.84 -6.52 -2.12
N VAL A 53 4.86 -5.96 -2.82
CA VAL A 53 4.79 -4.52 -3.14
C VAL A 53 3.62 -3.90 -2.38
N ILE A 54 3.89 -2.81 -1.69
CA ILE A 54 2.90 -2.00 -0.99
C ILE A 54 2.59 -0.77 -1.84
N ILE A 55 1.32 -0.54 -2.14
CA ILE A 55 0.85 0.66 -2.85
C ILE A 55 0.14 1.55 -1.83
N ALA A 56 0.75 2.68 -1.51
CA ALA A 56 0.22 3.68 -0.60
C ALA A 56 -0.48 4.79 -1.39
N ILE A 57 -1.82 4.87 -1.32
CA ILE A 57 -2.61 5.85 -2.08
C ILE A 57 -3.12 6.93 -1.12
N SER A 58 -2.64 8.15 -1.30
CA SER A 58 -3.09 9.30 -0.50
C SER A 58 -3.13 10.57 -1.36
N LEU A 59 -4.34 10.99 -1.74
CA LEU A 59 -4.54 12.22 -2.50
C LEU A 59 -4.68 13.48 -1.61
N ASN A 60 -4.80 13.31 -0.29
CA ASN A 60 -4.87 14.39 0.67
C ASN A 60 -3.99 14.08 1.89
N ARG A 61 -3.69 15.11 2.71
CA ARG A 61 -2.79 14.99 3.87
C ARG A 61 -3.44 14.43 5.12
N LYS A 62 -4.78 14.33 5.18
CA LYS A 62 -5.51 13.97 6.40
C LYS A 62 -5.16 12.58 6.92
N HIS A 63 -4.75 11.69 6.01
CA HIS A 63 -4.62 10.26 6.30
C HIS A 63 -3.21 9.70 6.00
N GLN A 64 -2.32 10.57 5.54
CA GLN A 64 -0.97 10.23 5.11
C GLN A 64 -0.13 9.58 6.21
N LYS A 65 -0.17 10.10 7.44
CA LYS A 65 0.66 9.60 8.56
C LYS A 65 0.42 8.12 8.86
N ASN A 66 -0.83 7.68 8.91
CA ASN A 66 -1.10 6.28 9.25
C ASN A 66 -0.77 5.37 8.05
N ILE A 67 -1.02 5.82 6.81
CA ILE A 67 -0.63 5.07 5.60
C ILE A 67 0.89 4.88 5.56
N ILE A 68 1.66 5.92 5.87
CA ILE A 68 3.12 5.86 6.00
C ILE A 68 3.52 4.87 7.09
N GLY A 69 2.91 4.95 8.28
CA GLY A 69 3.20 4.04 9.39
C GLY A 69 3.00 2.57 9.01
N CYS A 70 1.87 2.24 8.39
CA CYS A 70 1.60 0.89 7.89
C CYS A 70 2.60 0.46 6.81
N SER A 71 2.93 1.35 5.88
CA SER A 71 3.87 1.05 4.79
C SER A 71 5.29 0.83 5.31
N GLN A 72 5.71 1.57 6.34
CA GLN A 72 7.02 1.43 6.97
C GLN A 72 7.18 0.06 7.63
N THR A 73 6.15 -0.44 8.32
CA THR A 73 6.18 -1.79 8.90
C THR A 73 6.45 -2.86 7.83
N GLY A 74 5.80 -2.74 6.67
CA GLY A 74 6.03 -3.67 5.57
C GLY A 74 7.40 -3.50 4.91
N LYS A 75 7.89 -2.27 4.75
CA LYS A 75 9.25 -1.99 4.26
C LYS A 75 10.31 -2.61 5.16
N ASN A 76 10.14 -2.52 6.48
CA ASN A 76 11.02 -3.15 7.46
C ASN A 76 11.05 -4.69 7.31
N ASN A 77 9.97 -5.29 6.80
CA ASN A 77 9.88 -6.73 6.51
C ASN A 77 10.41 -7.09 5.11
N GLY A 78 11.00 -6.14 4.38
CA GLY A 78 11.63 -6.35 3.07
C GLY A 78 10.74 -6.05 1.87
N ALA A 79 9.50 -5.59 2.07
CA ALA A 79 8.63 -5.19 0.97
C ALA A 79 9.11 -3.90 0.30
N SER A 80 8.77 -3.76 -0.99
CA SER A 80 8.95 -2.50 -1.72
C SER A 80 7.71 -1.63 -1.57
N VAL A 81 7.87 -0.30 -1.53
CA VAL A 81 6.75 0.65 -1.37
C VAL A 81 6.66 1.54 -2.59
N ILE A 82 5.44 1.74 -3.10
CA ILE A 82 5.11 2.68 -4.16
C ILE A 82 4.05 3.64 -3.62
N ALA A 83 4.32 4.93 -3.65
CA ALA A 83 3.35 5.95 -3.28
C ALA A 83 2.62 6.52 -4.51
N ILE A 84 1.29 6.59 -4.44
CA ILE A 84 0.43 7.30 -5.39
C ILE A 84 -0.16 8.51 -4.66
N THR A 85 0.35 9.69 -4.97
CA THR A 85 0.05 10.93 -4.25
C THR A 85 0.15 12.12 -5.21
N ASN A 86 -0.65 13.16 -4.97
CA ASN A 86 -0.56 14.44 -5.68
C ASN A 86 0.47 15.39 -5.04
N TYR A 87 1.14 14.95 -3.97
CA TYR A 87 2.16 15.72 -3.26
C TYR A 87 3.48 14.98 -3.31
N THR A 88 4.50 15.62 -3.89
CA THR A 88 5.90 15.15 -3.89
C THR A 88 6.60 15.54 -2.58
N GLU A 89 5.94 15.32 -1.44
CA GLU A 89 6.49 15.66 -0.12
C GLU A 89 7.52 14.63 0.36
N VAL A 90 8.47 15.11 1.17
CA VAL A 90 9.58 14.34 1.78
C VAL A 90 9.10 13.07 2.51
N SER A 91 7.91 13.09 3.10
CA SER A 91 7.42 12.00 3.94
C SER A 91 7.15 10.70 3.17
N PHE A 92 6.71 10.76 1.91
CA PHE A 92 6.59 9.56 1.08
C PHE A 92 7.94 9.18 0.45
N ASN A 93 8.79 10.15 0.11
CA ASN A 93 10.14 9.90 -0.41
C ASN A 93 11.03 9.17 0.60
N ALA A 94 10.81 9.37 1.91
CA ALA A 94 11.55 8.65 2.95
C ALA A 94 11.23 7.14 2.98
N ILE A 95 10.04 6.74 2.52
CA ILE A 95 9.58 5.35 2.58
C ILE A 95 9.51 4.65 1.23
N CYS A 96 9.59 5.36 0.10
CA CYS A 96 9.72 4.72 -1.21
C CYS A 96 11.16 4.32 -1.52
#